data_AF-A0AAV0UXK6-F1
#
_entry.id   AF-A0AAV0UXK6-F1
#
_cell.length_a   1.000
_cell.length_b   1.000
_cell.length_c   1.000
_cell.angle_alpha   90.00
_cell.angle_beta   90.00
_cell.angle_gamma   90.00
#
_symmetry.space_group_name_H-M   'P 1'
#
loop_
_entity.id
_entity.type
_entity.pdbx_description
1 polymer ?
#
loop_
_entity_poly.entity_id
_entity_poly.type
_entity_poly.pdbx_seq_one_letter_code
_entity_poly.pdbx_strand_id
1 'polypeptide(L)'
;MLLNTALFYMMLTEAAICLVLSLPVGQWLSHAAVSFLMRAIGRRDSLANTVATVVLALVSLLFLSDVSTVYKHHSSDEVLGDGLRVRLLTAQRDMYITGFCLFLFLLLRLVYIALATNLRLEKSLEAMTKQAEGAASGYTSLLEENECLTKQTHKLHALLDDGSGNDDAKGSKVDVLARLVQENADLEEQVRAAADKRTKAENEVAAVTKQAEGQSAAFMTLLEEKQTLDKQLETAASQRSQLERQREEIATLTAERDALKSQIHDYDFMFAEAKKKAE
;
A
#
# COMPACT_ATOMS: atom_id res chain seq x y z
N MET A 1 -3.07 38.83 -3.17
CA MET A 1 -1.95 39.18 -2.27
C MET A 1 -1.82 38.20 -1.12
N LEU A 2 -2.84 38.00 -0.26
CA LEU A 2 -2.76 37.04 0.86
C LEU A 2 -2.42 35.60 0.44
N LEU A 3 -3.00 35.11 -0.68
CA LEU A 3 -2.71 33.78 -1.22
C LEU A 3 -1.23 33.60 -1.58
N ASN A 4 -0.64 34.57 -2.28
CA ASN A 4 0.76 34.53 -2.71
C ASN A 4 1.72 34.60 -1.53
N THR A 5 1.38 35.40 -0.50
CA THR A 5 2.15 35.46 0.74
C THR A 5 2.08 34.11 1.48
N ALA A 6 0.90 33.48 1.54
CA ALA A 6 0.75 32.16 2.14
C ALA A 6 1.53 31.07 1.37
N LEU A 7 1.48 31.09 0.03
CA LEU A 7 2.25 30.19 -0.83
C LEU A 7 3.76 30.39 -0.65
N PHE A 8 4.22 31.63 -0.52
CA PHE A 8 5.63 31.93 -0.27
C PHE A 8 6.12 31.37 1.08
N TYR A 9 5.33 31.50 2.14
CA TYR A 9 5.67 30.88 3.43
C TYR A 9 5.64 29.36 3.36
N MET A 10 4.66 28.78 2.65
CA MET A 10 4.59 27.35 2.42
C MET A 10 5.82 26.84 1.65
N MET A 11 6.25 27.54 0.59
CA MET A 11 7.50 27.27 -0.14
C MET A 11 8.72 27.29 0.78
N LEU A 12 8.85 28.31 1.63
CA LEU A 12 9.96 28.41 2.58
C LEU A 12 9.99 27.25 3.57
N THR A 13 8.80 26.84 4.05
CA THR A 13 8.71 25.68 4.96
C THR A 13 9.08 24.38 4.25
N GLU A 14 8.59 24.14 3.03
CA GLU A 14 8.93 22.96 2.24
C GLU A 14 10.42 22.92 1.88
N ALA A 15 10.99 24.07 1.50
CA ALA A 15 12.40 24.20 1.18
C ALA A 15 13.28 23.90 2.40
N ALA A 16 12.90 24.41 3.58
CA ALA A 16 13.60 24.11 4.83
C ALA A 16 13.53 22.62 5.16
N ILE A 17 12.36 21.98 4.99
CA ILE A 17 12.21 20.53 5.21
C ILE A 17 13.07 19.74 4.22
N CYS A 18 13.06 20.07 2.92
CA CYS A 18 13.89 19.43 1.91
C CYS A 18 15.40 19.60 2.19
N LEU A 19 15.81 20.76 2.68
CA LEU A 19 17.20 21.04 3.03
C LEU A 19 17.64 20.22 4.25
N VAL A 20 16.79 20.15 5.28
CA VAL A 20 17.04 19.30 6.45
C VAL A 20 17.12 17.82 6.06
N LEU A 21 16.26 17.36 5.14
CA LEU A 21 16.20 15.97 4.69
C LEU A 21 17.38 15.58 3.77
N SER A 22 17.93 16.53 3.01
CA SER A 22 19.04 16.29 2.08
C SER A 22 20.43 16.33 2.73
N LEU A 23 20.54 16.87 3.94
CA LEU A 23 21.81 16.94 4.65
C LEU A 23 22.21 15.57 5.26
N PRO A 24 23.41 15.05 4.98
CA PRO A 24 23.89 13.76 5.50
C PRO A 24 24.07 13.75 7.02
N VAL A 25 24.21 14.91 7.67
CA VAL A 25 24.29 15.03 9.14
C VAL A 25 22.91 14.82 9.80
N GLY A 26 21.84 14.87 9.02
CA GLY A 26 20.47 14.68 9.47
C GLY A 26 20.02 13.23 9.59
N GLN A 27 20.85 12.20 9.35
CA GLN A 27 20.41 10.80 9.29
C GLN A 27 19.59 10.36 10.52
N TRP A 28 20.02 10.70 11.74
CA TRP A 28 19.24 10.40 12.94
C TRP A 28 17.94 11.23 13.04
N LEU A 29 17.98 12.51 12.63
CA LEU A 29 16.82 13.40 12.58
C LEU A 29 15.84 13.04 11.47
N SER A 30 16.30 12.52 10.34
CA SER A 30 15.48 12.08 9.21
C SER A 30 14.81 10.77 9.58
N HIS A 31 15.53 9.81 10.17
CA HIS A 31 14.91 8.61 10.74
C HIS A 31 13.90 8.95 11.86
N ALA A 32 14.20 9.89 12.75
CA ALA A 32 13.28 10.32 13.81
C ALA A 32 12.05 11.06 13.26
N ALA A 33 12.23 12.08 12.43
CA ALA A 33 11.16 12.84 11.81
C ALA A 33 10.28 11.94 10.93
N VAL A 34 10.88 10.99 10.21
CA VAL A 34 10.15 10.08 9.34
C VAL A 34 9.47 8.97 10.14
N SER A 35 10.06 8.48 11.24
CA SER A 35 9.36 7.56 12.15
C SER A 35 8.16 8.23 12.80
N PHE A 36 8.28 9.52 13.18
CA PHE A 36 7.16 10.32 13.65
C PHE A 36 6.13 10.55 12.55
N LEU A 37 6.58 10.86 11.33
CA LEU A 37 5.71 11.07 10.18
C LEU A 37 4.99 9.77 9.80
N MET A 38 5.65 8.62 9.75
CA MET A 38 5.02 7.31 9.58
C MET A 38 4.12 6.93 10.75
N ARG A 39 4.39 7.35 11.98
CA ARG A 39 3.51 7.08 13.12
C ARG A 39 2.26 7.97 13.12
N ALA A 40 2.38 9.19 12.63
CA ALA A 40 1.29 10.14 12.47
C ALA A 40 0.46 9.89 11.19
N ILE A 41 1.10 9.49 10.10
CA ILE A 41 0.52 9.28 8.77
C ILE A 41 0.19 7.80 8.52
N GLY A 42 1.07 6.87 8.88
CA GLY A 42 0.92 5.41 8.70
C GLY A 42 -0.05 4.72 9.66
N ARG A 43 -0.75 5.46 10.52
CA ARG A 43 -1.97 4.97 11.20
C ARG A 43 -3.24 5.21 10.37
N ARG A 44 -3.15 5.92 9.24
CA ARG A 44 -4.28 6.36 8.39
C ARG A 44 -3.93 6.26 6.90
N ASP A 45 -3.53 5.08 6.46
CA ASP A 45 -2.99 4.85 5.11
C ASP A 45 -3.93 5.22 3.96
N SER A 46 -5.25 5.28 4.16
CA SER A 46 -6.17 5.72 3.11
C SER A 46 -6.39 7.24 3.09
N LEU A 47 -6.58 7.88 4.24
CA LEU A 47 -7.01 9.28 4.30
C LEU A 47 -5.86 10.24 4.01
N ALA A 48 -4.67 9.99 4.55
CA ALA A 48 -3.55 10.91 4.39
C ALA A 48 -2.99 10.92 2.96
N ASN A 49 -2.91 9.75 2.31
CA ASN A 49 -2.49 9.66 0.92
C ASN A 49 -3.53 10.28 -0.03
N THR A 50 -4.83 10.14 0.29
CA THR A 50 -5.91 10.79 -0.46
C THR A 50 -5.84 12.31 -0.32
N VAL A 51 -5.70 12.83 0.91
CA VAL A 51 -5.57 14.27 1.17
C VAL A 51 -4.32 14.84 0.48
N ALA A 52 -3.16 14.17 0.56
CA ALA A 52 -1.95 14.61 -0.11
C ALA A 52 -2.12 14.64 -1.65
N THR A 53 -2.86 13.70 -2.22
CA THR A 53 -3.16 13.66 -3.65
C THR A 53 -4.13 14.78 -4.06
N VAL A 54 -5.13 15.09 -3.24
CA VAL A 54 -6.06 16.22 -3.46
C VAL A 54 -5.31 17.55 -3.37
N VAL A 55 -4.45 17.73 -2.37
CA VAL A 55 -3.61 18.93 -2.22
C VAL A 55 -2.68 19.08 -3.42
N LEU A 56 -2.04 18.00 -3.87
CA LEU A 56 -1.21 18.02 -5.08
C LEU A 56 -2.00 18.44 -6.32
N ALA A 57 -3.20 17.89 -6.51
CA ALA A 57 -4.07 18.25 -7.63
C ALA A 57 -4.46 19.74 -7.58
N LEU A 58 -4.76 20.26 -6.39
CA LEU A 58 -5.10 21.66 -6.18
C LEU A 58 -3.91 22.58 -6.48
N VAL A 59 -2.71 22.28 -5.97
CA VAL A 59 -1.49 23.04 -6.26
C VAL A 59 -1.15 22.99 -7.75
N SER A 60 -1.36 21.85 -8.41
CA SER A 60 -1.18 21.70 -9.86
C SER A 60 -2.15 22.58 -10.65
N LEU A 61 -3.41 22.66 -10.25
CA LEU A 61 -4.40 23.55 -10.88
C LEU A 61 -4.02 25.03 -10.70
N LEU A 62 -3.53 25.41 -9.51
CA LEU A 62 -3.04 26.77 -9.27
C LEU A 62 -1.84 27.11 -10.17
N PHE A 63 -0.89 26.18 -10.29
CA PHE A 63 0.24 26.35 -11.20
C PHE A 63 -0.20 26.50 -12.66
N LEU A 64 -1.13 25.67 -13.14
CA LEU A 64 -1.69 25.80 -14.49
C LEU A 64 -2.41 27.14 -14.69
N SER A 65 -3.11 27.63 -13.68
CA SER A 65 -3.76 28.96 -13.70
C SER A 65 -2.73 30.08 -13.83
N ASP A 66 -1.62 30.01 -13.10
CA ASP A 66 -0.54 31.00 -13.18
C ASP A 66 0.18 30.97 -14.53
N VAL A 67 0.45 29.77 -15.06
CA VAL A 67 1.01 29.58 -16.41
C VAL A 67 0.09 30.14 -17.48
N SER A 68 -1.21 29.86 -17.41
CA SER A 68 -2.21 30.40 -18.34
C SER A 68 -2.25 31.94 -18.28
N THR A 69 -2.14 32.49 -17.07
CA THR A 69 -2.12 33.94 -16.85
C THR A 69 -0.87 34.57 -17.48
N VAL A 70 0.31 33.98 -17.29
CA VAL A 70 1.56 34.46 -17.92
C VAL A 70 1.45 34.38 -19.46
N TYR A 71 0.94 33.27 -20.00
CA TYR A 71 0.78 33.10 -21.44
C TYR A 71 -0.17 34.13 -22.04
N LYS A 72 -1.32 34.40 -21.39
CA LYS A 72 -2.29 35.40 -21.85
C LYS A 72 -1.73 36.83 -21.88
N HIS A 73 -0.88 37.17 -20.91
CA HIS A 73 -0.20 38.48 -20.88
C HIS A 73 0.93 38.56 -21.91
N HIS A 74 1.55 37.44 -22.28
CA HIS A 74 2.59 37.38 -23.30
C HIS A 74 2.03 37.43 -24.74
N SER A 75 0.82 36.91 -24.97
CA SER A 75 0.16 36.89 -26.29
C SER A 75 -0.60 38.18 -26.64
N SER A 76 -0.73 39.12 -25.69
CA SER A 76 -1.31 40.43 -25.94
C SER A 76 -0.20 41.36 -26.45
N ASP A 77 -0.06 41.46 -27.77
CA ASP A 77 0.97 42.23 -28.50
C ASP A 77 0.78 43.76 -28.43
N GLU A 78 0.02 44.24 -27.45
CA GLU A 78 -0.25 45.66 -27.26
C GLU A 78 0.95 46.29 -26.56
N VAL A 79 1.59 47.24 -27.24
CA VAL A 79 2.79 47.99 -26.84
C VAL A 79 2.84 48.14 -25.32
N LEU A 80 3.66 47.31 -24.66
CA LEU A 80 3.68 47.11 -23.22
C LEU A 80 3.78 48.43 -22.45
N GLY A 81 2.65 49.05 -22.12
CA GLY A 81 2.60 50.17 -21.19
C GLY A 81 3.16 49.72 -19.84
N ASP A 82 3.76 50.63 -19.07
CA ASP A 82 4.43 50.28 -17.81
C ASP A 82 3.52 49.51 -16.83
N GLY A 83 2.21 49.76 -16.86
CA GLY A 83 1.22 48.98 -16.09
C GLY A 83 1.09 47.51 -16.50
N LEU A 84 1.24 47.18 -17.79
CA LEU A 84 1.17 45.81 -18.30
C LEU A 84 2.48 45.05 -18.00
N ARG A 85 3.63 45.73 -18.07
CA ARG A 85 4.94 45.17 -17.68
C ARG A 85 4.96 44.77 -16.20
N VAL A 86 4.45 45.62 -15.32
CA VAL A 86 4.36 45.31 -13.87
C VAL A 86 3.47 44.10 -13.61
N ARG A 87 2.34 43.97 -14.33
CA ARG A 87 1.46 42.80 -14.22
C ARG A 87 2.12 41.52 -14.72
N LEU A 88 2.85 41.58 -15.84
CA LEU A 88 3.59 40.44 -16.38
C LEU A 88 4.67 39.96 -15.42
N LEU A 89 5.49 40.87 -14.86
CA LEU A 89 6.51 40.55 -13.86
C LEU A 89 5.90 39.94 -12.58
N THR A 90 4.72 40.43 -12.18
CA THR A 90 3.99 39.88 -11.04
C THR A 90 3.52 38.45 -11.33
N ALA A 91 2.92 38.21 -12.49
CA ALA A 91 2.46 36.88 -12.90
C ALA A 91 3.62 35.89 -13.05
N GLN A 92 4.76 36.33 -13.60
CA GLN A 92 5.95 35.50 -13.74
C GLN A 92 6.54 35.09 -12.39
N ARG A 93 6.60 36.02 -11.42
CA ARG A 93 7.02 35.69 -10.04
C ARG A 93 6.08 34.67 -9.40
N ASP A 94 4.77 34.88 -9.53
CA ASP A 94 3.78 34.00 -8.90
C ASP A 94 3.84 32.58 -9.51
N MET A 95 4.03 32.47 -10.84
CA MET A 95 4.27 31.19 -11.53
C MET A 95 5.53 30.47 -11.03
N TYR A 96 6.63 31.20 -10.78
CA TYR A 96 7.84 30.57 -10.22
C TYR A 96 7.61 30.05 -8.79
N ILE A 97 6.94 30.83 -7.95
CA ILE A 97 6.65 30.42 -6.56
C ILE A 97 5.77 29.16 -6.56
N THR A 98 4.68 29.15 -7.33
CA THR A 98 3.79 27.96 -7.40
C THR A 98 4.47 26.77 -8.05
N GLY A 99 5.32 26.98 -9.06
CA GLY A 99 6.14 25.93 -9.67
C GLY A 99 7.14 25.31 -8.71
N PHE A 100 7.85 26.13 -7.92
CA PHE A 100 8.79 25.64 -6.91
C PHE A 100 8.09 24.89 -5.77
N CYS A 101 6.94 25.38 -5.27
CA CYS A 101 6.10 24.64 -4.32
C CYS A 101 5.73 23.25 -4.87
N LEU A 102 5.22 23.20 -6.10
CA LEU A 102 4.83 21.94 -6.73
C LEU A 102 6.02 20.97 -6.83
N PHE A 103 7.17 21.47 -7.25
CA PHE A 103 8.39 20.68 -7.36
C PHE A 103 8.86 20.15 -6.00
N LEU A 104 8.92 21.00 -4.98
CA LEU A 104 9.33 20.60 -3.63
C LEU A 104 8.34 19.60 -3.02
N PHE A 105 7.04 19.78 -3.21
CA PHE A 105 6.03 18.83 -2.78
C PHE A 105 6.18 17.46 -3.45
N LEU A 106 6.45 17.43 -4.77
CA LEU A 106 6.73 16.18 -5.48
C LEU A 106 8.02 15.51 -4.98
N LEU A 107 9.08 16.28 -4.73
CA LEU A 107 10.32 15.77 -4.14
C LEU A 107 10.07 15.17 -2.76
N LEU A 108 9.32 15.86 -1.89
CA LEU A 108 8.96 15.35 -0.57
C LEU A 108 8.16 14.04 -0.67
N ARG A 109 7.21 13.96 -1.60
CA ARG A 109 6.44 12.73 -1.86
C ARG A 109 7.35 11.59 -2.31
N LEU A 110 8.26 11.87 -3.24
CA LEU A 110 9.23 10.88 -3.74
C LEU A 110 10.11 10.34 -2.60
N VAL A 111 10.68 11.24 -1.78
CA VAL A 111 11.54 10.83 -0.67
C VAL A 111 10.75 10.08 0.41
N TYR A 112 9.52 10.51 0.71
CA TYR A 112 8.65 9.80 1.64
C TYR A 112 8.40 8.36 1.19
N ILE A 113 8.04 8.14 -0.08
CA ILE A 113 7.80 6.80 -0.63
C ILE A 113 9.07 5.96 -0.57
N ALA A 114 10.20 6.51 -1.04
CA ALA A 114 11.48 5.80 -1.03
C ALA A 114 11.89 5.40 0.39
N LEU A 115 11.69 6.28 1.37
CA LEU A 115 12.06 6.00 2.76
C LEU A 115 11.08 5.02 3.43
N ALA A 116 9.78 5.10 3.11
CA ALA A 116 8.79 4.11 3.53
C ALA A 116 9.11 2.70 3.02
N THR A 117 9.56 2.58 1.77
CA THR A 117 10.00 1.30 1.23
C THR A 117 11.25 0.79 1.92
N ASN A 118 12.25 1.65 2.17
CA ASN A 118 13.48 1.26 2.88
C ASN A 118 13.18 0.78 4.30
N LEU A 119 12.37 1.51 5.07
CA LEU A 119 12.01 1.11 6.44
C LEU A 119 11.21 -0.20 6.48
N ARG A 120 10.36 -0.47 5.48
CA ARG A 120 9.65 -1.74 5.36
C ARG A 120 10.61 -2.89 5.04
N LEU A 121 11.59 -2.64 4.17
CA LEU A 121 12.61 -3.61 3.81
C LEU A 121 13.53 -3.92 4.99
N GLU A 122 13.97 -2.91 5.75
CA GLU A 122 14.76 -3.09 6.97
C GLU A 122 14.03 -3.97 8.00
N LYS A 123 12.74 -3.69 8.27
CA LYS A 123 11.93 -4.52 9.17
C LYS A 123 11.75 -5.95 8.66
N SER A 124 11.58 -6.13 7.34
CA SER A 124 11.49 -7.46 6.73
C SER A 124 12.80 -8.22 6.85
N LEU A 125 13.94 -7.53 6.70
CA LEU A 125 15.27 -8.11 6.83
C LEU A 125 15.53 -8.50 8.29
N GLU A 126 15.17 -7.66 9.25
CA GLU A 126 15.23 -7.96 10.69
C GLU A 126 14.36 -9.19 11.05
N ALA A 127 13.15 -9.30 10.50
CA ALA A 127 12.31 -10.47 10.69
C ALA A 127 12.91 -11.74 10.06
N MET A 128 13.44 -11.64 8.84
CA MET A 128 14.08 -12.77 8.14
C MET A 128 15.36 -13.24 8.85
N THR A 129 16.19 -12.31 9.33
CA THR A 129 17.40 -12.64 10.09
C THR A 129 17.05 -13.34 11.39
N LYS A 130 16.06 -12.83 12.14
CA LYS A 130 15.56 -13.51 13.34
C LYS A 130 14.96 -14.90 13.04
N GLN A 131 14.30 -15.05 11.90
CA GLN A 131 13.78 -16.35 11.47
C GLN A 131 14.91 -17.31 11.08
N ALA A 132 15.96 -16.83 10.41
CA ALA A 132 17.13 -17.62 10.05
C ALA A 132 17.95 -18.03 11.28
N GLU A 133 18.13 -17.13 12.25
CA GLU A 133 18.75 -17.42 13.55
C GLU A 133 17.95 -18.45 14.35
N GLY A 134 16.62 -18.32 14.38
CA GLY A 134 15.74 -19.29 15.01
C GLY A 134 15.81 -20.67 14.35
N ALA A 135 15.87 -20.73 13.01
CA ALA A 135 16.02 -21.98 12.27
C ALA A 135 17.41 -22.61 12.46
N ALA A 136 18.48 -21.80 12.50
CA ALA A 136 19.84 -22.27 12.77
C ALA A 136 19.99 -22.79 14.21
N SER A 137 19.37 -22.11 15.18
CA SER A 137 19.31 -22.58 16.58
C SER A 137 18.50 -23.87 16.71
N GLY A 138 17.38 -24.01 15.99
CA GLY A 138 16.63 -25.26 15.94
C GLY A 138 17.43 -26.40 15.30
N TYR A 139 18.16 -26.13 14.22
CA TYR A 139 19.00 -27.12 13.55
C TYR A 139 20.16 -27.60 14.43
N THR A 140 20.82 -26.69 15.15
CA THR A 140 21.89 -27.04 16.10
C THR A 140 21.37 -27.91 17.25
N SER A 141 20.21 -27.57 17.83
CA SER A 141 19.57 -28.40 18.86
C SER A 141 19.23 -29.81 18.34
N LEU A 142 18.70 -29.93 17.12
CA LEU A 142 18.40 -31.23 16.51
C LEU A 142 19.66 -32.06 16.22
N LEU A 143 20.77 -31.40 15.92
CA LEU A 143 22.07 -32.04 15.67
C LEU A 143 22.68 -32.56 16.98
N GLU A 144 22.60 -31.77 18.06
CA GLU A 144 22.99 -32.20 19.41
C GLU A 144 22.14 -33.38 19.94
N GLU A 145 20.83 -33.35 19.71
CA GLU A 145 19.95 -34.48 20.04
C GLU A 145 20.31 -35.74 19.24
N ASN A 146 20.59 -35.61 17.93
CA ASN A 146 21.05 -36.75 17.11
C ASN A 146 22.38 -37.31 17.59
N GLU A 147 23.34 -36.47 17.97
CA GLU A 147 24.61 -36.94 18.55
C GLU A 147 24.41 -37.65 19.89
N CYS A 148 23.51 -37.15 20.74
CA CYS A 148 23.18 -37.77 22.02
C CYS A 148 22.57 -39.16 21.81
N LEU A 149 21.58 -39.26 20.92
CA LEU A 149 20.95 -40.53 20.54
C LEU A 149 21.97 -41.49 19.93
N THR A 150 22.86 -41.03 19.07
CA THR A 150 23.92 -41.87 18.47
C THR A 150 24.91 -42.38 19.51
N LYS A 151 25.28 -41.56 20.50
CA LYS A 151 26.12 -41.99 21.63
C LYS A 151 25.39 -43.01 22.50
N GLN A 152 24.08 -42.86 22.68
CA GLN A 152 23.26 -43.79 23.47
C GLN A 152 23.08 -45.14 22.75
N THR A 153 22.83 -45.13 21.44
CA THR A 153 22.76 -46.36 20.61
C THR A 153 24.10 -47.06 20.50
N HIS A 154 25.21 -46.32 20.39
CA HIS A 154 26.55 -46.92 20.38
C HIS A 154 26.91 -47.54 21.74
N LYS A 155 26.54 -46.91 22.86
CA LYS A 155 26.69 -47.51 24.20
C LYS A 155 25.84 -48.76 24.36
N LEU A 156 24.60 -48.74 23.86
CA LEU A 156 23.72 -49.91 23.89
C LEU A 156 24.30 -51.05 23.03
N HIS A 157 24.82 -50.74 21.84
CA HIS A 157 25.45 -51.73 20.96
C HIS A 157 26.74 -52.32 21.55
N ALA A 158 27.57 -51.52 22.22
CA ALA A 158 28.76 -52.00 22.91
C ALA A 158 28.42 -52.92 24.11
N LEU A 159 27.33 -52.65 24.81
CA LEU A 159 26.83 -53.51 25.89
C LEU A 159 26.22 -54.83 25.37
N LEU A 160 25.72 -54.86 24.13
CA LEU A 160 25.24 -56.10 23.49
C LEU A 160 26.39 -56.95 22.90
N ASP A 161 27.48 -56.35 22.44
CA ASP A 161 28.62 -57.06 21.82
C ASP A 161 29.54 -57.74 22.86
N ASP A 162 29.69 -57.12 24.05
CA ASP A 162 30.50 -57.67 25.17
C ASP A 162 29.81 -58.83 25.92
N GLY A 163 28.60 -59.23 25.49
CA GLY A 163 27.78 -60.27 26.10
C GLY A 163 27.89 -61.67 25.48
N SER A 164 28.62 -61.82 24.37
CA SER A 164 28.74 -63.11 23.65
C SER A 164 29.94 -63.93 24.14
N GLY A 165 29.99 -64.26 25.43
CA GLY A 165 31.06 -65.09 25.96
C GLY A 165 30.83 -65.61 27.38
N ASN A 166 30.48 -66.88 27.47
CA ASN A 166 30.74 -67.81 28.56
C ASN A 166 29.59 -68.18 29.53
N ASP A 167 29.61 -69.45 29.90
CA ASP A 167 28.44 -70.32 30.10
C ASP A 167 28.12 -70.60 31.58
N ASP A 168 28.25 -69.60 32.47
CA ASP A 168 28.08 -69.78 33.92
C ASP A 168 27.11 -68.74 34.51
N ALA A 169 25.81 -68.81 34.21
CA ALA A 169 24.88 -67.80 34.72
C ALA A 169 23.39 -68.20 34.79
N LYS A 170 23.02 -69.09 35.71
CA LYS A 170 21.60 -69.19 36.12
C LYS A 170 21.14 -67.99 36.96
N GLY A 171 22.07 -67.28 37.61
CA GLY A 171 21.82 -66.04 38.37
C GLY A 171 21.77 -64.77 37.50
N SER A 172 22.62 -64.65 36.46
CA SER A 172 22.61 -63.44 35.60
C SER A 172 21.47 -63.44 34.56
N LYS A 173 20.95 -64.62 34.15
CA LYS A 173 19.77 -64.70 33.27
C LYS A 173 18.51 -64.08 33.89
N VAL A 174 18.35 -64.17 35.22
CA VAL A 174 17.21 -63.56 35.92
C VAL A 174 17.34 -62.03 35.96
N ASP A 175 18.55 -61.53 36.16
CA ASP A 175 18.84 -60.09 36.21
C ASP A 175 18.75 -59.44 34.82
N VAL A 176 19.18 -60.16 33.78
CA VAL A 176 19.02 -59.76 32.36
C VAL A 176 17.56 -59.85 31.92
N LEU A 177 16.80 -60.86 32.33
CA LEU A 177 15.36 -60.92 32.08
C LEU A 177 14.63 -59.76 32.78
N ALA A 178 14.99 -59.44 34.01
CA ALA A 178 14.39 -58.33 34.76
C ALA A 178 14.66 -56.99 34.06
N ARG A 179 15.89 -56.77 33.57
CA ARG A 179 16.25 -55.59 32.76
C ARG A 179 15.49 -55.53 31.43
N LEU A 180 15.39 -56.64 30.70
CA LEU A 180 14.63 -56.71 29.45
C LEU A 180 13.13 -56.48 29.66
N VAL A 181 12.56 -56.95 30.78
CA VAL A 181 11.16 -56.69 31.13
C VAL A 181 10.95 -55.22 31.47
N GLN A 182 11.90 -54.60 32.19
CA GLN A 182 11.83 -53.18 32.51
C GLN A 182 12.02 -52.29 31.28
N GLU A 183 12.94 -52.64 30.38
CA GLU A 183 13.16 -51.92 29.12
C GLU A 183 11.97 -52.08 28.16
N ASN A 184 11.32 -53.24 28.12
CA ASN A 184 10.06 -53.41 27.40
C ASN A 184 8.93 -52.57 28.00
N ALA A 185 8.86 -52.45 29.33
CA ALA A 185 7.87 -51.59 29.99
C ALA A 185 8.12 -50.10 29.69
N ASP A 186 9.37 -49.65 29.75
CA ASP A 186 9.77 -48.28 29.39
C ASP A 186 9.53 -47.98 27.91
N LEU A 187 9.77 -48.95 27.02
CA LEU A 187 9.47 -48.83 25.59
C LEU A 187 7.96 -48.81 25.33
N GLU A 188 7.16 -49.61 26.05
CA GLU A 188 5.70 -49.55 25.97
C GLU A 188 5.15 -48.18 26.41
N GLU A 189 5.72 -47.61 27.47
CA GLU A 189 5.35 -46.28 27.96
C GLU A 189 5.76 -45.18 26.96
N GLN A 190 6.95 -45.26 26.37
CA GLN A 190 7.39 -44.33 25.32
C GLN A 190 6.54 -44.44 24.05
N VAL A 191 6.15 -45.65 23.64
CA VAL A 191 5.26 -45.86 22.50
C VAL A 191 3.87 -45.28 22.78
N ARG A 192 3.34 -45.45 24.01
CA ARG A 192 2.09 -44.80 24.43
C ARG A 192 2.19 -43.28 24.42
N ALA A 193 3.25 -42.72 25.00
CA ALA A 193 3.46 -41.27 25.02
C ALA A 193 3.64 -40.69 23.61
N ALA A 194 4.31 -41.41 22.70
CA ALA A 194 4.44 -41.04 21.31
C ALA A 194 3.10 -41.12 20.55
N ALA A 195 2.28 -42.15 20.82
CA ALA A 195 0.94 -42.28 20.26
C ALA A 195 0.01 -41.14 20.72
N ASP A 196 0.06 -40.75 22.00
CA ASP A 196 -0.71 -39.64 22.54
C ASP A 196 -0.28 -38.29 21.96
N LYS A 197 1.03 -38.08 21.75
CA LYS A 197 1.54 -36.88 21.04
C LYS A 197 1.10 -36.86 19.58
N ARG A 198 1.12 -38.01 18.92
CA ARG A 198 0.70 -38.14 17.53
C ARG A 198 -0.79 -37.85 17.35
N THR A 199 -1.65 -38.38 18.22
CA THR A 199 -3.10 -38.09 18.15
C THR A 199 -3.40 -36.62 18.42
N LYS A 200 -2.67 -35.97 19.34
CA LYS A 200 -2.77 -34.51 19.53
C LYS A 200 -2.34 -33.73 18.28
N ALA A 201 -1.20 -34.10 17.68
CA ALA A 201 -0.74 -33.47 16.45
C ALA A 201 -1.71 -33.69 15.27
N GLU A 202 -2.28 -34.89 15.13
CA GLU A 202 -3.30 -35.18 14.10
C GLU A 202 -4.56 -34.33 14.31
N ASN A 203 -5.01 -34.12 15.55
CA ASN A 203 -6.13 -33.23 15.87
C ASN A 203 -5.82 -31.76 15.58
N GLU A 204 -4.60 -31.29 15.88
CA GLU A 204 -4.16 -29.93 15.55
C GLU A 204 -4.08 -29.71 14.04
N VAL A 205 -3.54 -30.68 13.29
CA VAL A 205 -3.52 -30.64 11.82
C VAL A 205 -4.95 -30.59 11.27
N ALA A 206 -5.86 -31.44 11.76
CA ALA A 206 -7.25 -31.41 11.33
C ALA A 206 -7.95 -30.06 11.62
N ALA A 207 -7.66 -29.44 12.76
CA ALA A 207 -8.18 -28.11 13.10
C ALA A 207 -7.62 -27.03 12.15
N VAL A 208 -6.32 -27.06 11.85
CA VAL A 208 -5.67 -26.13 10.91
C VAL A 208 -6.20 -26.33 9.49
N THR A 209 -6.38 -27.56 9.03
CA THR A 209 -6.97 -27.87 7.71
C THR A 209 -8.38 -27.31 7.60
N LYS A 210 -9.23 -27.52 8.62
CA LYS A 210 -10.59 -26.96 8.63
C LYS A 210 -10.59 -25.43 8.62
N GLN A 211 -9.64 -24.79 9.31
CA GLN A 211 -9.48 -23.35 9.27
C GLN A 211 -9.04 -22.85 7.89
N ALA A 212 -8.09 -23.55 7.24
CA ALA A 212 -7.62 -23.22 5.91
C ALA A 212 -8.72 -23.37 4.83
N GLU A 213 -9.56 -24.41 4.94
CA GLU A 213 -10.74 -24.59 4.09
C GLU A 213 -11.75 -23.45 4.29
N GLY A 214 -12.03 -23.07 5.54
CA GLY A 214 -12.92 -21.93 5.84
C GLY A 214 -12.40 -20.60 5.28
N GLN A 215 -11.09 -20.35 5.38
CA GLN A 215 -10.47 -19.17 4.78
C GLN A 215 -10.52 -19.18 3.25
N SER A 216 -10.31 -20.34 2.63
CA SER A 216 -10.40 -20.50 1.17
C SER A 216 -11.82 -20.24 0.66
N ALA A 217 -12.85 -20.70 1.38
CA ALA A 217 -14.24 -20.43 1.04
C ALA A 217 -14.57 -18.93 1.13
N ALA A 218 -14.15 -18.26 2.22
CA ALA A 218 -14.33 -16.81 2.36
C ALA A 218 -13.61 -16.02 1.25
N PHE A 219 -12.43 -16.49 0.83
CA PHE A 219 -11.68 -15.88 -0.27
C PHE A 219 -12.42 -16.02 -1.61
N MET A 220 -13.01 -17.19 -1.89
CA MET A 220 -13.82 -17.38 -3.11
C MET A 220 -15.05 -16.47 -3.13
N THR A 221 -15.76 -16.33 -2.01
CA THR A 221 -16.91 -15.42 -1.92
C THR A 221 -16.51 -13.96 -2.16
N LEU A 222 -15.38 -13.52 -1.59
CA LEU A 222 -14.84 -12.17 -1.85
C LEU A 222 -14.44 -11.96 -3.31
N LEU A 223 -13.91 -13.00 -3.97
CA LEU A 223 -13.57 -12.94 -5.38
C LEU A 223 -14.82 -12.76 -6.26
N GLU A 224 -15.89 -13.49 -5.94
CA GLU A 224 -17.20 -13.34 -6.61
C GLU A 224 -17.79 -11.95 -6.39
N GLU A 225 -17.79 -11.45 -5.15
CA GLU A 225 -18.26 -10.10 -4.82
C GLU A 225 -17.49 -9.04 -5.63
N LYS A 226 -16.14 -9.16 -5.69
CA LYS A 226 -15.31 -8.27 -6.49
C LYS A 226 -15.67 -8.30 -7.97
N GLN A 227 -15.90 -9.49 -8.54
CA GLN A 227 -16.33 -9.61 -9.95
C GLN A 227 -17.71 -8.98 -10.18
N THR A 228 -18.64 -9.11 -9.23
CA THR A 228 -19.96 -8.47 -9.35
C THR A 228 -19.86 -6.94 -9.27
N LEU A 229 -19.02 -6.42 -8.37
CA LEU A 229 -18.78 -4.98 -8.23
C LEU A 229 -18.12 -4.40 -9.48
N ASP A 230 -17.15 -5.09 -10.08
CA ASP A 230 -16.53 -4.65 -11.33
C ASP A 230 -17.57 -4.55 -12.47
N LYS A 231 -18.46 -5.54 -12.60
CA LYS A 231 -19.55 -5.49 -13.59
C LYS A 231 -20.53 -4.34 -13.31
N GLN A 232 -20.84 -4.07 -12.04
CA GLN A 232 -21.65 -2.92 -11.66
C GLN A 232 -20.95 -1.59 -12.01
N LEU A 233 -19.63 -1.53 -11.86
CA LEU A 233 -18.84 -0.34 -12.21
C LEU A 233 -18.79 -0.11 -13.72
N GLU A 234 -18.59 -1.16 -14.52
CA GLU A 234 -18.64 -1.08 -15.98
C GLU A 234 -20.01 -0.64 -16.50
N THR A 235 -21.08 -1.23 -15.95
CA THR A 235 -22.45 -0.83 -16.31
C THR A 235 -22.73 0.63 -15.93
N ALA A 236 -22.35 1.07 -14.73
CA ALA A 236 -22.46 2.46 -14.31
C ALA A 236 -21.66 3.42 -15.22
N ALA A 237 -20.45 3.03 -15.65
CA ALA A 237 -19.65 3.81 -16.59
C ALA A 237 -20.33 3.95 -17.96
N SER A 238 -20.93 2.87 -18.47
CA SER A 238 -21.67 2.90 -19.74
C SER A 238 -22.93 3.79 -19.67
N GLN A 239 -23.68 3.71 -18.57
CA GLN A 239 -24.85 4.56 -18.32
C GLN A 239 -24.45 6.03 -18.22
N ARG A 240 -23.34 6.33 -17.55
CA ARG A 240 -22.80 7.69 -17.47
C ARG A 240 -22.45 8.25 -18.85
N SER A 241 -21.81 7.45 -19.71
CA SER A 241 -21.52 7.87 -21.09
C SER A 241 -22.79 8.13 -21.90
N GLN A 242 -23.83 7.32 -21.73
CA GLN A 242 -25.13 7.55 -22.37
C GLN A 242 -25.80 8.85 -21.87
N LEU A 243 -25.75 9.13 -20.56
CA LEU A 243 -26.29 10.36 -19.99
C LEU A 243 -25.58 11.61 -20.50
N GLU A 244 -24.25 11.57 -20.68
CA GLU A 244 -23.51 12.69 -21.27
C GLU A 244 -23.94 12.93 -22.73
N ARG A 245 -24.08 11.87 -23.54
CA ARG A 245 -24.59 12.00 -24.93
C ARG A 245 -26.00 12.59 -24.97
N GLN A 246 -26.90 12.10 -24.10
CA GLN A 246 -28.26 12.65 -24.00
C GLN A 246 -28.25 14.11 -23.58
N ARG A 247 -27.34 14.52 -22.69
CA ARG A 247 -27.18 15.92 -22.29
C ARG A 247 -26.71 16.79 -23.45
N GLU A 248 -25.75 16.32 -24.25
CA GLU A 248 -25.29 17.03 -25.45
C GLU A 248 -26.43 17.19 -26.47
N GLU A 249 -27.20 16.13 -26.73
CA GLU A 249 -28.35 16.17 -27.65
C GLU A 249 -29.46 17.11 -27.15
N ILE A 250 -29.76 17.11 -25.85
CA ILE A 250 -30.71 18.06 -25.26
C ILE A 250 -30.19 19.50 -25.41
N ALA A 251 -28.88 19.74 -25.26
CA ALA A 251 -28.30 21.06 -25.44
C ALA A 251 -28.40 21.54 -26.90
N THR A 252 -28.15 20.66 -27.88
CA THR A 252 -28.30 21.01 -29.31
C THR A 252 -29.76 21.29 -29.66
N LEU A 253 -30.69 20.44 -29.25
CA LEU A 253 -32.14 20.64 -29.47
C LEU A 253 -32.63 21.93 -28.78
N THR A 254 -32.08 22.26 -27.61
CA THR A 254 -32.40 23.51 -26.92
C THR A 254 -31.95 24.73 -27.72
N ALA A 255 -30.73 24.70 -28.27
CA ALA A 255 -30.21 25.78 -29.11
C ALA A 255 -31.02 25.93 -30.41
N GLU A 256 -31.36 24.82 -31.06
CA GLU A 256 -32.23 24.83 -32.26
C GLU A 256 -33.61 25.41 -31.97
N ARG A 257 -34.22 25.00 -30.84
CA ARG A 257 -35.51 25.54 -30.40
C ARG A 257 -35.44 27.05 -30.15
N ASP A 258 -34.36 27.54 -29.54
CA ASP A 258 -34.19 28.98 -29.28
C ASP A 258 -33.95 29.78 -30.57
N ALA A 259 -33.20 29.22 -31.51
CA ALA A 259 -33.00 29.81 -32.84
C ALA A 259 -34.33 29.90 -33.62
N LEU A 260 -35.11 28.81 -33.67
CA LEU A 260 -36.44 28.78 -34.28
C LEU A 260 -37.38 29.80 -33.64
N LYS A 261 -37.35 29.91 -32.31
CA LYS A 261 -38.17 30.90 -31.59
C LYS A 261 -37.81 32.34 -31.96
N SER A 262 -36.51 32.64 -32.09
CA SER A 262 -36.06 33.95 -32.58
C SER A 262 -36.54 34.21 -34.00
N GLN A 263 -36.44 33.21 -34.88
CA GLN A 263 -36.86 33.33 -36.27
C GLN A 263 -38.36 33.59 -36.40
N ILE A 264 -39.20 32.92 -35.59
CA ILE A 264 -40.65 33.16 -35.54
C ILE A 264 -40.93 34.61 -35.08
N HIS A 265 -40.25 35.08 -34.04
CA HIS A 265 -40.40 36.45 -33.55
C HIS A 265 -40.05 37.48 -34.64
N ASP A 266 -38.97 37.25 -35.39
CA ASP A 266 -38.56 38.13 -36.49
C ASP A 266 -39.59 38.13 -37.64
N TYR A 267 -40.16 36.96 -37.98
CA TYR A 267 -41.25 36.88 -38.95
C TYR A 267 -42.50 37.64 -38.48
N ASP A 268 -42.93 37.46 -37.23
CA ASP A 268 -44.07 38.18 -36.66
C ASP A 268 -43.86 39.70 -36.71
N PHE A 269 -42.64 40.17 -36.40
CA PHE A 269 -42.28 41.58 -36.51
C PHE A 269 -42.39 42.09 -37.96
N MET A 270 -41.83 41.35 -38.92
CA MET A 270 -41.91 41.69 -40.35
C MET A 270 -43.35 41.72 -40.87
N PHE A 271 -44.19 40.77 -40.45
CA PHE A 271 -45.62 40.75 -40.81
C PHE A 271 -46.36 41.95 -40.22
N ALA A 272 -46.09 42.32 -38.97
CA ALA A 272 -46.69 43.50 -38.35
C ALA A 272 -46.27 44.80 -39.07
N GLU A 273 -45.00 44.92 -39.46
CA GLU A 273 -44.50 46.08 -40.21
C GLU A 273 -45.11 46.16 -41.63
N ALA A 274 -45.24 45.02 -42.32
CA ALA A 274 -45.88 44.93 -43.62
C ALA A 274 -47.36 45.33 -43.57
N LYS A 275 -48.10 44.87 -42.54
CA LYS A 275 -49.50 45.27 -42.33
C LYS A 275 -49.62 46.77 -42.10
N LYS A 276 -48.74 47.37 -41.31
CA LYS A 276 -48.74 48.82 -41.03
C LYS A 276 -48.42 49.68 -42.26
N LYS A 277 -47.69 49.15 -43.25
CA LYS A 277 -47.42 49.85 -44.52
C LYS A 277 -48.57 49.77 -45.53
N ALA A 278 -49.53 48.86 -45.32
CA ALA A 278 -50.65 48.64 -46.24
C ALA A 278 -51.96 49.36 -45.83
N GLU A 279 -52.01 49.91 -44.60
CA GLU A 279 -53.05 50.84 -44.11
C GLU A 279 -52.64 52.30 -44.33
#